data_AF-A0A4R2F5W5-F1
#
_entry.id   AF-A0A4R2F5W5-F1
#
_cell.length_a   1.000
_cell.length_b   1.000
_cell.length_c   1.000
_cell.angle_alpha   90.00
_cell.angle_beta   90.00
_cell.angle_gamma   90.00
#
_symmetry.space_group_name_H-M   'P 1'
#
loop_
_entity.id
_entity.type
_entity.pdbx_description
1 polymer ?
#
loop_
_entity_poly.entity_id
_entity_poly.type
_entity_poly.pdbx_seq_one_letter_code
_entity_poly.pdbx_strand_id
1 'polypeptide(L)'
;MSKDLDLQSAIAALDEYGYDKKHSTDLEQARNKPQMTRYLKSLDYSLKRMQLLQEAVNELVNEMQHQQIKHEKVQTFKTKVINLSKELNMSYDEVVNYMSASQNK
;
A
#
# COMPACT_ATOMS: atom_id res chain seq x y z
N MET A 1 25.52 36.55 -35.15
CA MET A 1 24.24 35.82 -34.93
C MET A 1 24.53 34.37 -34.52
N SER A 2 25.07 34.15 -33.32
CA SER A 2 25.41 32.77 -32.84
C SER A 2 25.24 32.60 -31.33
N LYS A 3 25.14 33.68 -30.55
CA LYS A 3 24.92 33.62 -29.09
C LYS A 3 23.45 33.46 -28.69
N ASP A 4 22.50 33.99 -29.46
CA ASP A 4 21.07 33.89 -29.13
C ASP A 4 20.50 32.47 -29.31
N LEU A 5 20.95 31.76 -30.34
CA LEU A 5 20.58 30.36 -30.56
C LEU A 5 21.07 29.48 -29.41
N ASP A 6 22.26 29.74 -28.90
CA ASP A 6 22.87 28.97 -27.80
C ASP A 6 22.15 29.23 -26.46
N LEU A 7 21.73 30.48 -26.22
CA LEU A 7 20.97 30.84 -25.02
C LEU A 7 19.56 30.24 -25.03
N GLN A 8 18.84 30.30 -26.16
CA GLN A 8 17.53 29.67 -26.29
C GLN A 8 17.60 28.14 -26.17
N SER A 9 18.67 27.54 -26.70
CA SER A 9 18.94 26.10 -26.55
C SER A 9 19.25 25.74 -25.10
N ALA A 10 20.05 26.54 -24.41
CA ALA A 10 20.37 26.35 -23.00
C ALA A 10 19.15 26.56 -22.09
N ILE A 11 18.29 27.53 -22.40
CA ILE A 11 17.03 27.77 -21.68
C ILE A 11 16.05 26.62 -21.93
N ALA A 12 15.93 26.13 -23.17
CA ALA A 12 15.10 24.97 -23.50
C ALA A 12 15.58 23.69 -22.80
N ALA A 13 16.90 23.47 -22.72
CA ALA A 13 17.48 22.34 -21.98
C ALA A 13 17.26 22.47 -20.45
N LEU A 14 17.29 23.69 -19.91
CA LEU A 14 16.97 23.95 -18.50
C LEU A 14 15.48 23.78 -18.20
N ASP A 15 14.60 24.18 -19.12
CA ASP A 15 13.16 23.96 -19.02
C ASP A 15 12.82 22.48 -19.15
N GLU A 16 13.44 21.74 -20.07
CA GLU A 16 13.27 20.28 -20.22
C GLU A 16 13.76 19.54 -18.96
N TYR A 17 14.92 19.93 -18.42
CA TYR A 17 15.45 19.40 -17.16
C TYR A 17 14.59 19.77 -15.93
N GLY A 18 13.99 20.96 -15.94
CA GLY A 18 13.07 21.44 -14.92
C GLY A 18 11.68 20.78 -15.00
N TYR A 19 11.22 20.44 -16.20
CA TYR A 19 9.93 19.81 -16.46
C TYR A 19 9.92 18.33 -16.06
N ASP A 20 11.00 17.60 -16.35
CA ASP A 20 11.19 16.21 -15.92
C ASP A 20 11.29 16.07 -14.39
N LYS A 21 11.85 17.08 -13.70
CA LYS A 21 11.87 17.12 -12.23
C LYS A 21 10.52 17.48 -11.59
N LYS A 22 9.64 18.19 -12.30
CA LYS A 22 8.37 18.68 -11.75
C LYS A 22 7.20 17.70 -11.88
N HIS A 23 7.28 16.67 -12.73
CA HIS A 23 6.10 15.89 -13.11
C HIS A 23 6.12 14.37 -12.92
N SER A 24 7.18 13.71 -12.44
CA SER A 24 7.15 12.22 -12.48
C SER A 24 7.91 11.45 -11.41
N THR A 25 7.95 11.93 -10.18
CA THR A 25 8.49 11.09 -9.11
C THR A 25 7.70 11.26 -7.82
N ASP A 26 6.40 11.03 -7.85
CA ASP A 26 5.63 10.76 -6.65
C ASP A 26 5.35 9.26 -6.55
N LEU A 27 5.75 8.64 -5.44
CA LEU A 27 5.50 7.23 -5.18
C LEU A 27 3.98 6.93 -5.12
N GLU A 28 3.17 7.93 -4.80
CA GLU A 28 1.70 7.85 -4.74
C GLU A 28 1.05 7.43 -6.06
N GLN A 29 1.64 7.84 -7.19
CA GLN A 29 1.10 7.52 -8.53
C GLN A 29 1.74 6.25 -9.13
N ALA A 30 2.73 5.66 -8.45
CA ALA A 30 3.43 4.48 -8.94
C ALA A 30 2.57 3.22 -8.76
N ARG A 31 2.09 2.65 -9.87
CA ARG A 31 1.23 1.45 -9.86
C ARG A 31 1.97 0.16 -10.18
N ASN A 32 3.22 0.25 -10.64
CA ASN A 32 4.00 -0.90 -11.04
C ASN A 32 5.46 -0.80 -10.60
N LYS A 33 6.12 -1.96 -10.53
CA LYS A 33 7.52 -2.10 -10.08
C LYS A 33 8.49 -1.19 -10.84
N PRO A 34 8.43 -1.05 -12.18
CA PRO A 34 9.29 -0.12 -12.92
C PRO A 34 9.16 1.34 -12.46
N GLN A 35 7.94 1.84 -12.25
CA GLN A 35 7.69 3.20 -11.77
C GLN A 35 8.24 3.41 -10.35
N MET A 36 7.97 2.46 -9.44
CA MET A 36 8.50 2.52 -8.07
C MET A 36 10.03 2.48 -8.07
N THR A 37 10.64 1.64 -8.92
CA THR A 37 12.10 1.54 -9.04
C THR A 37 12.70 2.83 -9.58
N ARG A 38 12.06 3.47 -10.57
CA ARG A 38 12.50 4.77 -11.11
C ARG A 38 12.51 5.84 -10.02
N TYR A 39 11.46 5.89 -9.20
CA TYR A 39 11.41 6.78 -8.05
C TYR A 39 12.52 6.48 -7.04
N LEU A 40 12.66 5.23 -6.60
CA LEU A 40 13.69 4.86 -5.62
C LEU A 40 15.10 5.18 -6.09
N LYS A 41 15.38 5.05 -7.40
CA LYS A 41 16.65 5.46 -8.00
C LYS A 41 16.84 6.98 -8.03
N SER A 42 15.77 7.76 -8.17
CA SER A 42 15.84 9.24 -8.14
C SER A 42 16.23 9.79 -6.76
N LEU A 43 16.01 9.02 -5.69
CA LEU A 43 16.33 9.43 -4.32
C LEU A 43 17.84 9.44 -4.02
N ASP A 44 18.66 8.79 -4.85
CA ASP A 44 20.13 8.70 -4.71
C ASP A 44 20.59 8.24 -3.30
N TYR A 45 19.88 7.25 -2.74
CA TYR A 45 20.20 6.75 -1.40
C TYR A 45 21.40 5.80 -1.43
N SER A 46 22.30 5.97 -0.45
CA SER A 46 23.32 4.98 -0.15
C SER A 46 22.71 3.59 0.12
N LEU A 47 23.50 2.53 -0.11
CA LEU A 47 23.08 1.16 0.17
C LEU A 47 22.51 0.98 1.59
N LYS A 48 23.16 1.58 2.59
CA LYS A 48 22.71 1.54 3.99
C LYS A 48 21.31 2.14 4.16
N ARG A 49 21.02 3.26 3.48
CA ARG A 49 19.68 3.88 3.50
C ARG A 49 18.65 3.03 2.75
N MET A 50 19.03 2.36 1.67
CA MET A 50 18.14 1.39 0.99
C MET A 50 17.80 0.19 1.87
N GLN A 51 18.76 -0.33 2.64
CA GLN A 51 18.51 -1.42 3.58
C GLN A 51 17.53 -1.01 4.68
N LEU A 52 17.70 0.18 5.27
CA LEU A 52 16.74 0.71 6.25
C LEU A 52 15.34 0.90 5.65
N LEU A 53 15.25 1.39 4.41
CA LEU A 53 13.97 1.50 3.72
C LEU A 53 13.33 0.12 3.49
N GLN A 54 14.13 -0.87 3.11
CA GLN A 54 13.66 -2.25 2.93
C GLN A 54 13.09 -2.82 4.24
N GLU A 55 13.79 -2.62 5.36
CA GLU A 55 13.32 -3.05 6.69
C GLU A 55 11.97 -2.40 7.03
N ALA A 56 11.86 -1.08 6.91
CA ALA A 56 10.63 -0.35 7.19
C ALA A 56 9.45 -0.79 6.29
N VAL A 57 9.71 -1.00 4.99
CA VAL A 57 8.68 -1.48 4.05
C VAL A 57 8.24 -2.90 4.41
N ASN A 58 9.18 -3.78 4.78
CA ASN A 58 8.85 -5.15 5.17
C ASN A 58 7.98 -5.19 6.44
N GLU A 59 8.31 -4.37 7.44
CA GLU A 59 7.50 -4.26 8.67
C GLU A 59 6.07 -3.80 8.36
N LEU A 60 5.92 -2.76 7.53
CA LEU A 60 4.61 -2.26 7.11
C LEU A 60 3.80 -3.33 6.36
N VAL A 61 4.43 -4.04 5.42
CA VAL A 61 3.76 -5.11 4.65
C VAL A 61 3.28 -6.22 5.58
N ASN A 62 4.11 -6.65 6.54
CA ASN A 62 3.74 -7.67 7.51
C ASN A 62 2.54 -7.23 8.36
N GLU A 63 2.54 -5.98 8.83
CA GLU A 63 1.40 -5.43 9.58
C GLU A 63 0.12 -5.44 8.73
N MET A 64 0.18 -4.95 7.50
CA MET A 64 -0.97 -4.92 6.59
C MET A 64 -1.53 -6.32 6.32
N GLN A 65 -0.66 -7.31 6.09
CA GLN A 65 -1.07 -8.71 5.91
C GLN A 65 -1.73 -9.27 7.17
N HIS A 66 -1.19 -8.99 8.36
CA HIS A 66 -1.82 -9.40 9.61
C HIS A 66 -3.20 -8.79 9.81
N GLN A 67 -3.39 -7.51 9.48
CA GLN A 67 -4.70 -6.86 9.56
C GLN A 67 -5.68 -7.46 8.56
N GLN A 68 -5.23 -7.77 7.34
CA GLN A 68 -6.05 -8.44 6.34
C GLN A 68 -6.54 -9.81 6.84
N ILE A 69 -5.65 -10.64 7.39
CA ILE A 69 -6.01 -11.96 7.95
C ILE A 69 -7.02 -11.80 9.11
N LYS A 70 -6.83 -10.80 9.98
CA LYS A 70 -7.79 -10.51 11.06
C LYS A 70 -9.17 -10.16 10.48
N HIS A 71 -9.22 -9.32 9.47
CA HIS A 71 -10.46 -8.92 8.81
C HIS A 71 -11.16 -10.13 8.18
N GLU A 72 -10.43 -10.96 7.44
CA GLU A 72 -10.95 -12.19 6.81
C GLU A 72 -11.51 -13.17 7.85
N LYS A 73 -10.82 -13.36 8.98
CA LYS A 73 -11.31 -14.20 10.08
C LYS A 73 -12.61 -13.66 10.67
N VAL A 74 -12.72 -12.36 10.90
CA VAL A 74 -13.94 -11.72 11.42
C VAL A 74 -15.09 -11.87 10.44
N GLN A 75 -14.86 -11.64 9.14
CA GLN A 75 -15.89 -11.83 8.12
C GLN A 75 -16.34 -13.28 8.03
N THR A 76 -15.39 -14.22 8.01
CA THR A 76 -15.69 -15.66 8.04
C THR A 76 -16.53 -16.04 9.25
N PHE A 77 -16.18 -15.52 10.43
CA PHE A 77 -16.93 -15.75 11.65
C PHE A 77 -18.37 -15.21 11.54
N LYS A 78 -18.55 -13.98 11.08
CA LYS A 78 -19.87 -13.38 10.84
C LYS A 78 -20.71 -14.23 9.88
N THR A 79 -20.12 -14.68 8.78
CA THR A 79 -20.80 -15.56 7.82
C THR A 79 -21.22 -16.89 8.46
N LYS A 80 -20.36 -17.50 9.29
CA LYS A 80 -20.70 -18.73 10.01
C LYS A 80 -21.86 -18.53 10.97
N VAL A 81 -21.87 -17.44 11.74
CA VAL A 81 -22.98 -17.13 12.66
C VAL A 81 -24.28 -16.91 11.89
N ILE A 82 -24.25 -16.19 10.76
CA ILE A 82 -25.43 -15.98 9.89
C ILE A 82 -25.96 -17.30 9.32
N ASN A 83 -25.08 -18.21 8.91
CA ASN A 83 -25.52 -19.50 8.39
C ASN A 83 -26.14 -20.35 9.50
N LEU A 84 -25.50 -20.39 10.67
CA LEU A 84 -26.01 -21.12 11.82
C LEU A 84 -27.33 -20.54 12.35
N SER A 85 -27.51 -19.22 12.31
CA SER A 85 -28.75 -18.56 12.70
C SER A 85 -29.92 -18.97 11.79
N LYS A 86 -29.66 -19.14 10.49
CA LYS A 86 -30.64 -19.68 9.54
C LYS A 86 -30.95 -21.16 9.79
N GLU A 87 -29.93 -21.97 10.08
CA GLU A 87 -30.09 -23.41 10.33
C GLU A 87 -30.90 -23.69 11.60
N LEU A 88 -30.64 -22.93 12.67
CA LEU A 88 -31.30 -23.09 13.96
C LEU A 88 -32.58 -22.27 14.09
N ASN A 89 -32.91 -21.46 13.08
CA ASN A 89 -34.03 -20.51 13.11
C ASN A 89 -34.01 -19.61 14.36
N MET A 90 -32.81 -19.15 14.73
CA MET A 90 -32.53 -18.29 15.87
C MET A 90 -31.97 -16.95 15.38
N SER A 91 -32.12 -15.89 16.17
CA SER A 91 -31.49 -14.60 15.87
C SER A 91 -29.97 -14.66 16.04
N TYR A 92 -29.27 -13.71 15.42
CA TYR A 92 -27.81 -13.61 15.49
C TYR A 92 -27.30 -13.59 16.95
N ASP A 93 -27.93 -12.79 17.81
CA ASP A 93 -27.52 -12.63 19.21
C ASP A 93 -27.75 -13.91 20.03
N GLU A 94 -28.83 -14.63 19.75
CA GLU A 94 -29.10 -15.92 20.39
C GLU A 94 -28.06 -16.98 20.02
N VAL A 95 -27.61 -17.01 18.76
CA VAL A 95 -26.53 -17.92 18.33
C VAL A 95 -25.21 -17.59 19.01
N VAL A 96 -24.85 -16.30 19.11
CA VAL A 96 -23.62 -15.88 19.80
C VAL A 96 -23.66 -16.26 21.29
N ASN A 97 -24.81 -16.08 21.95
CA ASN A 97 -25.01 -16.49 23.35
C ASN A 97 -24.96 -18.01 23.52
N TYR A 98 -25.56 -18.77 22.60
CA TYR A 98 -25.50 -20.23 22.61
C TYR A 98 -24.06 -20.75 22.42
N MET A 99 -23.31 -20.18 21.48
CA MET A 99 -21.91 -20.56 21.22
C MET A 99 -20.98 -20.22 22.39
N SER A 100 -21.17 -19.07 23.04
CA SER A 100 -20.37 -18.67 24.21
C SER A 100 -20.71 -19.50 25.46
N ALA A 101 -21.98 -19.85 25.67
CA ALA A 101 -22.39 -20.76 26.74
C ALA A 101 -21.84 -22.19 26.56
N SER A 102 -21.66 -22.63 25.32
CA SER A 102 -21.14 -23.97 24.99
C SER A 102 -19.62 -24.11 25.18
N GLN A 103 -18.87 -23.01 25.27
CA GLN A 103 -17.40 -23.01 25.49
C GLN A 103 -17.02 -23.07 26.99
N ASN A 104 -17.98 -22.83 27.89
CA ASN A 104 -17.76 -22.79 29.35
C ASN A 104 -18.17 -24.11 30.07
N LYS A 105 -18.23 -25.21 29.33
CA LYS A 105 -18.40 -26.58 29.84
C LYS A 105 -17.18 -27.41 29.47
#